data_AF-A0A520MBX2-F1
#
_entry.id   AF-A0A520MBX2-F1
#
_cell.length_a   1.000
_cell.length_b   1.000
_cell.length_c   1.000
_cell.angle_alpha   90.00
_cell.angle_beta   90.00
_cell.angle_gamma   90.00
#
_symmetry.space_group_name_H-M   'P 1'
#
loop_
_entity.id
_entity.type
_entity.pdbx_description
1 polymer ?
#
loop_
_entity_poly.entity_id
_entity_poly.type
_entity_poly.pdbx_seq_one_letter_code
_entity_poly.pdbx_strand_id
1 'polypeptide(L)'
;MPGKIKNRKQSAPKYPGEEKSSLSASSKRVEDGWSFEKWIGYSGTVIVNFSIDENGDTFNQAIKYSSFGSGSSGKDFITNSIEASKKLQYPPATYLDKPISIDNYFITYRFEPAGKNDQIPLFDDNFKSYNIVDKLIGKNKLDKALKQILEAINEPIDENSYAYEYWNFLLAKIYFLQKDFDKAIESSNIFLSACDNGGWHCSDDKYKLMAIAILAESYFKQEENTNLISIAPKIKKLTYRQDRPENKGALAQANMYLGLTYLFEGQTIRGVEHLMIARRSTNNPKVLQIIDAYLDKIEKAI
;
A
#
# COMPACT_ATOMS: atom_id res chain seq x y z
N MET A 1 26.35 43.42 -59.11
CA MET A 1 26.61 41.97 -59.29
C MET A 1 28.11 41.78 -59.32
N PRO A 2 28.71 41.18 -58.29
CA PRO A 2 29.27 39.84 -58.45
C PRO A 2 29.11 38.94 -57.20
N GLY A 3 29.21 37.63 -57.43
CA GLY A 3 28.80 36.57 -56.52
C GLY A 3 29.69 36.32 -55.30
N LYS A 4 29.05 35.83 -54.23
CA LYS A 4 29.73 35.33 -53.04
C LYS A 4 30.28 33.91 -53.30
N ILE A 5 31.60 33.82 -53.44
CA ILE A 5 32.35 32.58 -53.26
C ILE A 5 32.32 32.22 -51.77
N LYS A 6 31.78 31.05 -51.45
CA LYS A 6 31.80 30.47 -50.08
C LYS A 6 33.22 29.95 -49.80
N ASN A 7 33.95 30.61 -48.92
CA ASN A 7 35.09 29.99 -48.25
C ASN A 7 34.56 29.09 -47.11
N ARG A 8 34.57 27.78 -47.36
CA ARG A 8 34.39 26.73 -46.36
C ARG A 8 35.53 26.84 -45.34
N LYS A 9 35.22 27.19 -44.09
CA LYS A 9 36.11 26.84 -42.98
C LYS A 9 36.07 25.31 -42.83
N GLN A 10 37.25 24.69 -42.94
CA GLN A 10 37.47 23.28 -42.62
C GLN A 10 37.02 23.01 -41.19
N SER A 11 36.11 22.05 -41.01
CA SER A 11 35.78 21.50 -39.70
C SER A 11 36.82 20.45 -39.31
N ALA A 12 37.35 20.56 -38.10
CA ALA A 12 38.23 19.57 -37.48
C ALA A 12 37.54 18.18 -37.42
N PRO A 13 38.30 17.06 -37.42
CA PRO A 13 37.72 15.72 -37.39
C PRO A 13 36.96 15.49 -36.08
N LYS A 14 35.74 14.97 -36.19
CA LYS A 14 34.90 14.59 -35.04
C LYS A 14 35.22 13.16 -34.61
N TYR A 15 35.50 12.98 -33.32
CA TYR A 15 35.46 11.68 -32.66
C TYR A 15 34.00 11.22 -32.49
N PRO A 16 33.70 9.92 -32.59
CA PRO A 16 32.37 9.38 -32.31
C PRO A 16 32.22 9.28 -30.78
N GLY A 17 31.49 10.22 -30.18
CA GLY A 17 31.27 10.22 -28.73
C GLY A 17 30.78 11.50 -28.07
N GLU A 18 30.52 12.58 -28.82
CA GLU A 18 29.91 13.78 -28.23
C GLU A 18 28.38 13.79 -28.46
N GLU A 19 27.66 13.26 -27.48
CA GLU A 19 26.25 13.57 -27.30
C GLU A 19 26.09 15.08 -27.05
N LYS A 20 25.28 15.72 -27.87
CA LYS A 20 24.88 17.11 -27.66
C LYS A 20 24.10 17.22 -26.36
N SER A 21 24.68 17.91 -25.39
CA SER A 21 23.93 18.56 -24.32
C SER A 21 23.00 19.62 -24.93
N SER A 22 21.75 19.23 -25.22
CA SER A 22 20.63 20.16 -25.15
C SER A 22 19.91 19.94 -23.83
N LEU A 23 20.57 20.37 -22.75
CA LEU A 23 19.91 20.75 -21.50
C LEU A 23 19.12 22.03 -21.77
N SER A 24 17.96 21.89 -22.42
CA SER A 24 16.83 22.76 -22.11
C SER A 24 15.96 21.97 -21.14
N ALA A 25 16.18 22.24 -19.85
CA ALA A 25 15.27 21.87 -18.79
C ALA A 25 13.94 22.59 -19.04
N SER A 26 13.06 22.00 -19.84
CA SER A 26 11.63 22.11 -19.56
C SER A 26 11.35 21.08 -18.48
N SER A 27 11.47 21.52 -17.23
CA SER A 27 10.84 20.86 -16.09
C SER A 27 9.32 20.93 -16.25
N LYS A 28 8.77 20.18 -17.21
CA LYS A 28 7.52 19.52 -16.91
C LYS A 28 7.94 18.31 -16.08
N ARG A 29 7.81 18.45 -14.75
CA ARG A 29 7.37 17.30 -13.97
C ARG A 29 6.17 16.78 -14.75
N VAL A 30 6.37 15.73 -15.53
CA VAL A 30 5.27 14.84 -15.82
C VAL A 30 4.93 14.36 -14.43
N GLU A 31 3.82 14.86 -13.90
CA GLU A 31 3.10 14.19 -12.84
C GLU A 31 2.73 12.82 -13.41
N ASP A 32 3.72 11.92 -13.51
CA ASP A 32 3.52 10.51 -13.72
C ASP A 32 2.92 10.03 -12.41
N GLY A 33 1.61 10.31 -12.28
CA GLY A 33 0.78 9.73 -11.26
C GLY A 33 1.08 8.24 -11.24
N TRP A 34 1.27 7.72 -10.04
CA TRP A 34 1.37 6.31 -9.75
C TRP A 34 0.12 5.64 -10.33
N SER A 35 0.16 5.20 -11.58
CA SER A 35 -0.98 4.51 -12.17
C SER A 35 -1.05 3.16 -11.49
N PHE A 36 -2.17 2.91 -10.83
CA PHE A 36 -2.48 1.69 -10.08
C PHE A 36 -2.20 0.42 -10.91
N GLU A 37 -2.35 0.50 -12.24
CA GLU A 37 -1.98 -0.51 -13.24
C GLU A 37 -0.51 -0.96 -13.17
N LYS A 38 0.44 -0.04 -12.91
CA LYS A 38 1.86 -0.36 -12.68
C LYS A 38 2.10 -1.00 -11.31
N TRP A 39 1.25 -0.70 -10.34
CA TRP A 39 1.39 -1.17 -8.95
C TRP A 39 0.90 -2.61 -8.77
N ILE A 40 -0.15 -3.01 -9.51
CA ILE A 40 -0.76 -4.35 -9.45
C ILE A 40 -0.27 -5.32 -10.56
N GLY A 41 0.56 -4.84 -11.50
CA GLY A 41 1.31 -5.70 -12.41
C GLY A 41 0.57 -6.22 -13.65
N TYR A 42 -0.35 -5.45 -14.25
CA TYR A 42 -1.09 -5.87 -15.47
C TYR A 42 -0.23 -6.00 -16.70
N SER A 43 0.67 -5.06 -16.87
CA SER A 43 1.69 -5.09 -17.90
C SER A 43 2.86 -4.31 -17.35
N GLY A 44 4.04 -4.74 -17.75
CA GLY A 44 5.22 -4.12 -17.21
C GLY A 44 6.46 -4.62 -17.88
N THR A 45 7.53 -3.94 -17.55
CA THR A 45 8.81 -4.14 -18.19
C THR A 45 9.87 -4.25 -17.11
N VAL A 46 10.66 -5.30 -17.24
CA VAL A 46 11.91 -5.47 -16.50
C VAL A 46 13.03 -5.43 -17.51
N ILE A 47 13.97 -4.51 -17.31
CA ILE A 47 15.19 -4.44 -18.10
C ILE A 47 16.30 -5.05 -17.27
N VAL A 48 16.81 -6.18 -17.74
CA VAL A 48 17.95 -6.85 -17.13
C VAL A 48 19.21 -6.47 -17.90
N ASN A 49 20.20 -5.97 -17.17
CA ASN A 49 21.57 -5.77 -17.64
C ASN A 49 22.40 -7.02 -17.31
N PHE A 50 23.22 -7.52 -18.23
CA PHE A 50 24.12 -8.65 -18.00
C PHE A 50 25.35 -8.57 -18.91
N SER A 51 26.27 -9.52 -18.72
CA SER A 51 27.49 -9.68 -19.53
C SER A 51 27.46 -11.05 -20.22
N ILE A 52 28.15 -11.19 -21.35
CA ILE A 52 28.28 -12.43 -22.12
C ILE A 52 29.74 -12.84 -22.06
N ASP A 53 30.04 -14.10 -21.73
CA ASP A 53 31.40 -14.59 -21.61
C ASP A 53 31.96 -15.08 -22.97
N GLU A 54 33.19 -15.58 -22.93
CA GLU A 54 33.89 -16.12 -24.11
C GLU A 54 33.22 -17.37 -24.71
N ASN A 55 32.35 -18.06 -23.95
CA ASN A 55 31.60 -19.22 -24.41
C ASN A 55 30.18 -18.87 -24.86
N GLY A 56 29.77 -17.60 -24.71
CA GLY A 56 28.43 -17.15 -25.04
C GLY A 56 27.42 -17.26 -23.91
N ASP A 57 27.87 -17.63 -22.69
CA ASP A 57 27.03 -17.75 -21.51
C ASP A 57 26.84 -16.39 -20.84
N THR A 58 25.67 -16.18 -20.24
CA THR A 58 25.35 -14.90 -19.59
C THR A 58 25.66 -14.90 -18.10
N PHE A 59 26.20 -13.79 -17.59
CA PHE A 59 26.54 -13.62 -16.19
C PHE A 59 26.36 -12.16 -15.72
N ASN A 60 26.51 -11.89 -14.43
CA ASN A 60 26.37 -10.55 -13.83
C ASN A 60 25.01 -9.88 -14.09
N GLN A 61 23.91 -10.63 -13.98
CA GLN A 61 22.56 -10.11 -14.16
C GLN A 61 22.21 -9.08 -13.07
N ALA A 62 21.75 -7.91 -13.49
CA ALA A 62 21.28 -6.84 -12.61
C ALA A 62 20.04 -6.17 -13.19
N ILE A 63 19.10 -5.77 -12.32
CA ILE A 63 17.93 -5.01 -12.74
C ILE A 63 18.35 -3.57 -13.02
N LYS A 64 18.27 -3.14 -14.28
CA LYS A 64 18.49 -1.74 -14.66
C LYS A 64 17.23 -0.90 -14.43
N TYR A 65 16.07 -1.50 -14.70
CA TYR A 65 14.77 -0.86 -14.55
C TYR A 65 13.68 -1.90 -14.32
N SER A 66 12.70 -1.55 -13.50
CA SER A 66 11.44 -2.29 -13.36
C SER A 66 10.30 -1.28 -13.30
N SER A 67 9.25 -1.52 -14.07
CA SER A 67 8.01 -0.73 -13.97
C SER A 67 7.07 -1.24 -12.86
N PHE A 68 7.41 -2.35 -12.20
CA PHE A 68 6.59 -2.96 -11.15
C PHE A 68 6.90 -2.35 -9.77
N GLY A 69 5.87 -2.19 -8.95
CA GLY A 69 6.01 -1.81 -7.53
C GLY A 69 6.49 -2.96 -6.63
N SER A 70 6.50 -2.75 -5.32
CA SER A 70 6.99 -3.73 -4.32
C SER A 70 6.03 -4.88 -4.00
N GLY A 71 4.96 -5.06 -4.78
CA GLY A 71 3.99 -6.16 -4.61
C GLY A 71 4.61 -7.53 -4.88
N SER A 72 4.03 -8.58 -4.28
CA SER A 72 4.53 -9.97 -4.39
C SER A 72 4.66 -10.45 -5.84
N SER A 73 3.62 -10.28 -6.65
CA SER A 73 3.62 -10.71 -8.05
C SER A 73 4.66 -9.98 -8.92
N GLY A 74 4.95 -8.71 -8.62
CA GLY A 74 6.00 -7.94 -9.30
C GLY A 74 7.40 -8.46 -8.97
N LYS A 75 7.64 -8.84 -7.71
CA LYS A 75 8.90 -9.47 -7.28
C LYS A 75 9.12 -10.81 -7.97
N ASP A 76 8.07 -11.62 -8.11
CA ASP A 76 8.15 -12.90 -8.79
C ASP A 76 8.51 -12.73 -10.26
N PHE A 77 7.90 -11.76 -10.96
CA PHE A 77 8.23 -11.48 -12.36
C PHE A 77 9.66 -10.95 -12.54
N ILE A 78 10.13 -10.06 -11.65
CA ILE A 78 11.52 -9.59 -11.62
C ILE A 78 12.49 -10.77 -11.44
N THR A 79 12.20 -11.65 -10.48
CA THR A 79 13.03 -12.83 -10.18
C THR A 79 13.07 -13.78 -11.39
N ASN A 80 11.91 -14.08 -11.96
CA ASN A 80 11.81 -14.92 -13.16
C ASN A 80 12.52 -14.31 -14.37
N SER A 81 12.54 -12.98 -14.50
CA SER A 81 13.28 -12.28 -15.56
C SER A 81 14.79 -12.45 -15.41
N ILE A 82 15.31 -12.38 -14.17
CA ILE A 82 16.72 -12.68 -13.88
C ILE A 82 17.04 -14.13 -14.21
N GLU A 83 16.24 -15.08 -13.71
CA GLU A 83 16.47 -16.51 -13.95
C GLU A 83 16.34 -16.90 -15.43
N ALA A 84 15.44 -16.25 -16.18
CA ALA A 84 15.35 -16.42 -17.62
C ALA A 84 16.60 -15.88 -18.33
N SER A 85 17.12 -14.73 -17.90
CA SER A 85 18.31 -14.15 -18.52
C SER A 85 19.55 -15.01 -18.35
N LYS A 86 19.72 -15.66 -17.20
CA LYS A 86 20.81 -16.63 -16.94
C LYS A 86 20.82 -17.84 -17.87
N LYS A 87 19.66 -18.18 -18.45
CA LYS A 87 19.50 -19.34 -19.35
C LYS A 87 19.71 -18.98 -20.82
N LEU A 88 19.93 -17.70 -21.13
CA LEU A 88 20.23 -17.28 -22.50
C LEU A 88 21.63 -17.71 -22.87
N GLN A 89 21.79 -18.12 -24.12
CA GLN A 89 23.07 -18.46 -24.72
C GLN A 89 23.20 -17.70 -26.04
N TYR A 90 24.32 -17.03 -26.22
CA TYR A 90 24.63 -16.25 -27.41
C TYR A 90 25.78 -16.89 -28.17
N PRO A 91 25.90 -16.68 -29.49
CA PRO A 91 27.13 -17.00 -30.17
C PRO A 91 28.32 -16.24 -29.54
N PRO A 92 29.46 -16.89 -29.28
CA PRO A 92 30.65 -16.21 -28.79
C PRO A 92 31.04 -15.03 -29.69
N ALA A 93 31.18 -13.86 -29.09
CA ALA A 93 31.73 -12.72 -29.80
C ALA A 93 33.22 -12.92 -30.01
N THR A 94 33.73 -12.50 -31.17
CA THR A 94 35.15 -12.62 -31.49
C THR A 94 35.76 -11.27 -31.83
N TYR A 95 37.01 -11.09 -31.39
CA TYR A 95 37.87 -10.00 -31.82
C TYR A 95 39.22 -10.59 -32.23
N LEU A 96 39.63 -10.35 -33.48
CA LEU A 96 40.83 -10.97 -34.07
C LEU A 96 40.80 -12.51 -33.95
N ASP A 97 39.65 -13.10 -34.29
CA ASP A 97 39.38 -14.55 -34.23
C ASP A 97 39.55 -15.20 -32.85
N LYS A 98 39.59 -14.39 -31.78
CA LYS A 98 39.61 -14.86 -30.40
C LYS A 98 38.27 -14.55 -29.72
N PRO A 99 37.69 -15.50 -28.99
CA PRO A 99 36.53 -15.23 -28.15
C PRO A 99 36.82 -14.10 -27.16
N ILE A 100 35.82 -13.24 -26.94
CA ILE A 100 35.89 -12.15 -25.98
C ILE A 100 34.61 -12.09 -25.14
N SER A 101 34.73 -11.61 -23.91
CA SER A 101 33.57 -11.23 -23.11
C SER A 101 33.07 -9.84 -23.51
N ILE A 102 31.75 -9.66 -23.47
CA ILE A 102 31.11 -8.35 -23.68
C ILE A 102 30.24 -7.99 -22.49
N ASP A 103 30.45 -6.78 -21.98
CA ASP A 103 29.69 -6.21 -20.88
C ASP A 103 28.50 -5.36 -21.36
N ASN A 104 27.54 -5.15 -20.45
CA ASN A 104 26.43 -4.20 -20.59
C ASN A 104 25.43 -4.52 -21.71
N TYR A 105 25.08 -5.80 -21.85
CA TYR A 105 23.94 -6.21 -22.67
C TYR A 105 22.62 -5.99 -21.93
N PHE A 106 21.62 -5.50 -22.66
CA PHE A 106 20.28 -5.27 -22.13
C PHE A 106 19.27 -6.19 -22.81
N ILE A 107 18.45 -6.86 -22.00
CA ILE A 107 17.24 -7.50 -22.48
C ILE A 107 16.02 -6.96 -21.74
N THR A 108 14.95 -6.79 -22.49
CA THR A 108 13.69 -6.27 -22.02
C THR A 108 12.68 -7.41 -21.93
N TYR A 109 12.34 -7.82 -20.71
CA TYR A 109 11.23 -8.74 -20.46
C TYR A 109 9.94 -7.95 -20.33
N ARG A 110 8.97 -8.28 -21.16
CA ARG A 110 7.63 -7.69 -21.12
C ARG A 110 6.66 -8.70 -20.54
N PHE A 111 5.97 -8.30 -19.48
CA PHE A 111 4.77 -9.00 -19.04
C PHE A 111 3.59 -8.45 -19.81
N GLU A 112 2.91 -9.32 -20.53
CA GLU A 112 1.60 -9.06 -21.10
C GLU A 112 0.69 -10.22 -20.73
N PRO A 113 -0.57 -9.97 -20.35
CA PRO A 113 -1.52 -11.05 -20.15
C PRO A 113 -1.73 -11.78 -21.47
N ALA A 114 -1.64 -13.11 -21.46
CA ALA A 114 -1.87 -13.92 -22.64
C ALA A 114 -3.38 -13.96 -22.95
N GLY A 115 -3.84 -13.11 -23.86
CA GLY A 115 -5.21 -13.13 -24.37
C GLY A 115 -5.63 -11.78 -24.96
N LYS A 116 -5.96 -11.75 -26.25
CA LYS A 116 -6.40 -10.53 -26.94
C LYS A 116 -7.84 -10.12 -26.64
N ASN A 117 -8.58 -10.86 -25.81
CA ASN A 117 -10.03 -10.66 -25.67
C ASN A 117 -10.64 -10.91 -24.29
N ASP A 118 -9.88 -11.32 -23.27
CA ASP A 118 -10.50 -11.54 -21.98
C ASP A 118 -10.30 -10.30 -21.14
N GLN A 119 -11.41 -9.62 -20.86
CA GLN A 119 -11.53 -8.63 -19.80
C GLN A 119 -11.08 -9.31 -18.51
N ILE A 120 -9.79 -9.31 -18.22
CA ILE A 120 -9.29 -9.63 -16.89
C ILE A 120 -9.93 -8.57 -16.00
N PRO A 121 -10.89 -8.91 -15.11
CA PRO A 121 -11.60 -7.90 -14.36
C PRO A 121 -10.57 -7.17 -13.51
N LEU A 122 -10.24 -5.93 -13.92
CA LEU A 122 -9.34 -5.00 -13.23
C LEU A 122 -9.78 -4.72 -11.80
N PHE A 123 -11.07 -4.93 -11.60
CA PHE A 123 -11.83 -4.81 -10.40
C PHE A 123 -12.86 -5.94 -10.50
N ASP A 124 -12.91 -6.80 -9.50
CA ASP A 124 -14.20 -7.39 -9.16
C ASP A 124 -15.21 -6.22 -9.04
N ASP A 125 -16.43 -6.36 -9.54
CA ASP A 125 -17.47 -5.31 -9.45
C ASP A 125 -17.64 -4.81 -8.00
N ASN A 126 -17.23 -5.63 -7.03
CA ASN A 126 -17.02 -5.27 -5.64
C ASN A 126 -16.12 -4.03 -5.41
N PHE A 127 -14.98 -3.87 -6.09
CA PHE A 127 -14.08 -2.72 -5.86
C PHE A 127 -14.65 -1.38 -6.35
N LYS A 128 -15.35 -1.38 -7.49
CA LYS A 128 -16.06 -0.18 -7.94
C LYS A 128 -17.14 0.19 -6.92
N SER A 129 -17.83 -0.83 -6.41
CA SER A 129 -18.86 -0.67 -5.40
C SER A 129 -18.29 -0.17 -4.07
N TYR A 130 -17.13 -0.67 -3.61
CA TYR A 130 -16.40 -0.15 -2.45
C TYR A 130 -16.11 1.35 -2.56
N ASN A 131 -15.56 1.78 -3.69
CA ASN A 131 -15.24 3.19 -3.91
C ASN A 131 -16.48 4.08 -3.90
N ILE A 132 -17.61 3.59 -4.41
CA ILE A 132 -18.88 4.34 -4.35
C ILE A 132 -19.35 4.44 -2.89
N VAL A 133 -19.32 3.33 -2.16
CA VAL A 133 -19.73 3.28 -0.76
C VAL A 133 -18.84 4.16 0.13
N ASP A 134 -17.52 4.11 0.00
CA ASP A 134 -16.60 4.98 0.74
C ASP A 134 -16.85 6.46 0.44
N LYS A 135 -17.17 6.81 -0.82
CA LYS A 135 -17.57 8.18 -1.19
C LYS A 135 -18.91 8.59 -0.55
N LEU A 136 -19.85 7.65 -0.40
CA LEU A 136 -21.12 7.92 0.28
C LEU A 136 -20.90 8.12 1.79
N ILE A 137 -20.08 7.28 2.42
CA ILE A 137 -19.67 7.43 3.83
C ILE A 137 -19.03 8.80 4.04
N GLY A 138 -18.05 9.18 3.20
CA GLY A 138 -17.36 10.47 3.29
C GLY A 138 -18.28 11.69 3.07
N LYS A 139 -19.43 11.51 2.42
CA LYS A 139 -20.47 12.53 2.24
C LYS A 139 -21.58 12.45 3.30
N ASN A 140 -21.39 11.64 4.34
CA ASN A 140 -22.38 11.35 5.39
C ASN A 140 -23.74 10.86 4.86
N LYS A 141 -23.74 10.13 3.73
CA LYS A 141 -24.95 9.53 3.12
C LYS A 141 -25.09 8.08 3.57
N LEU A 142 -25.17 7.87 4.88
CA LEU A 142 -25.03 6.56 5.52
C LEU A 142 -26.12 5.56 5.09
N ASP A 143 -27.38 5.97 5.04
CA ASP A 143 -28.49 5.07 4.64
C ASP A 143 -28.36 4.59 3.19
N LYS A 144 -27.86 5.46 2.31
CA LYS A 144 -27.59 5.10 0.91
C LYS A 144 -26.40 4.16 0.80
N ALA A 145 -25.35 4.41 1.58
CA ALA A 145 -24.19 3.53 1.65
C ALA A 145 -24.60 2.15 2.16
N LEU A 146 -25.38 2.08 3.24
CA LEU A 146 -25.88 0.85 3.84
C LEU A 146 -26.71 0.06 2.84
N LYS A 147 -27.70 0.71 2.21
CA LYS A 147 -28.54 0.08 1.18
C LYS A 147 -27.70 -0.52 0.07
N GLN A 148 -26.69 0.19 -0.42
CA GLN A 148 -25.84 -0.28 -1.50
C GLN A 148 -24.98 -1.48 -1.09
N ILE A 149 -24.48 -1.52 0.15
CA ILE A 149 -23.78 -2.71 0.66
C ILE A 149 -24.74 -3.90 0.76
N LEU A 150 -25.94 -3.71 1.35
CA LEU A 150 -26.89 -4.80 1.52
C LEU A 150 -27.40 -5.35 0.18
N GLU A 151 -27.56 -4.49 -0.84
CA GLU A 151 -27.85 -4.92 -2.21
C GLU A 151 -26.70 -5.74 -2.82
N ALA A 152 -25.44 -5.39 -2.51
CA ALA A 152 -24.27 -6.13 -2.98
C ALA A 152 -24.07 -7.48 -2.24
N ILE A 153 -24.44 -7.57 -0.95
CA ILE A 153 -24.31 -8.79 -0.13
C ILE A 153 -25.50 -9.76 -0.30
N ASN A 154 -26.60 -9.33 -0.93
CA ASN A 154 -27.77 -10.19 -1.13
C ASN A 154 -27.60 -11.32 -2.16
N GLU A 155 -26.47 -11.37 -2.87
CA GLU A 155 -26.04 -12.57 -3.60
C GLU A 155 -25.34 -13.52 -2.61
N PRO A 156 -25.35 -14.86 -2.81
CA PRO A 156 -24.61 -15.78 -1.94
C PRO A 156 -23.10 -15.50 -2.06
N ILE A 157 -22.62 -14.56 -1.26
CA ILE A 157 -21.21 -14.29 -1.07
C ILE A 157 -20.70 -15.41 -0.17
N ASP A 158 -19.72 -16.17 -0.67
CA ASP A 158 -18.95 -17.08 0.17
C ASP A 158 -18.38 -16.27 1.35
N GLU A 159 -18.72 -16.66 2.57
CA GLU A 159 -18.24 -16.02 3.81
C GLU A 159 -16.71 -16.02 3.89
N ASN A 160 -16.06 -16.92 3.13
CA ASN A 160 -14.60 -17.00 2.97
C ASN A 160 -14.06 -16.15 1.81
N SER A 161 -14.91 -15.43 1.09
CA SER A 161 -14.46 -14.56 -0.01
C SER A 161 -13.86 -13.27 0.52
N TYR A 162 -12.80 -12.81 -0.15
CA TYR A 162 -12.17 -11.51 0.15
C TYR A 162 -13.15 -10.34 0.07
N ALA A 163 -14.23 -10.48 -0.70
CA ALA A 163 -15.22 -9.45 -0.86
C ALA A 163 -16.04 -9.26 0.43
N TYR A 164 -16.41 -10.37 1.07
CA TYR A 164 -17.16 -10.39 2.32
C TYR A 164 -16.43 -9.68 3.46
N GLU A 165 -15.11 -9.87 3.53
CA GLU A 165 -14.25 -9.24 4.55
C GLU A 165 -14.35 -7.71 4.49
N TYR A 166 -14.10 -7.12 3.31
CA TYR A 166 -14.06 -5.67 3.18
C TYR A 166 -15.45 -5.03 3.27
N TRP A 167 -16.49 -5.75 2.84
CA TRP A 167 -17.87 -5.32 3.07
C TRP A 167 -18.17 -5.15 4.58
N ASN A 168 -17.72 -6.10 5.41
CA ASN A 168 -17.87 -6.01 6.87
C ASN A 168 -17.10 -4.84 7.48
N PHE A 169 -15.90 -4.50 6.96
CA PHE A 169 -15.21 -3.28 7.37
C PHE A 169 -16.02 -2.01 7.07
N LEU A 170 -16.63 -1.92 5.88
CA LEU A 170 -17.46 -0.78 5.51
C LEU A 170 -18.77 -0.71 6.31
N LEU A 171 -19.40 -1.86 6.59
CA LEU A 171 -20.56 -1.95 7.49
C LEU A 171 -20.22 -1.45 8.89
N ALA A 172 -19.09 -1.88 9.45
CA ALA A 172 -18.63 -1.42 10.76
C ALA A 172 -18.52 0.11 10.81
N LYS A 173 -17.95 0.74 9.78
CA LYS A 173 -17.87 2.21 9.66
C LYS A 173 -19.26 2.87 9.62
N ILE A 174 -20.17 2.33 8.83
CA ILE A 174 -21.52 2.88 8.66
C ILE A 174 -22.30 2.79 9.98
N TYR A 175 -22.36 1.61 10.59
CA TYR A 175 -23.08 1.38 11.83
C TYR A 175 -22.51 2.23 12.97
N PHE A 176 -21.17 2.33 13.06
CA PHE A 176 -20.52 3.20 14.02
C PHE A 176 -20.94 4.67 13.85
N LEU A 177 -20.95 5.19 12.62
CA LEU A 177 -21.38 6.56 12.33
C LEU A 177 -22.89 6.77 12.56
N GLN A 178 -23.69 5.73 12.40
CA GLN A 178 -25.12 5.72 12.77
C GLN A 178 -25.35 5.56 14.28
N LYS A 179 -24.29 5.32 15.07
CA LYS A 179 -24.33 5.00 16.51
C LYS A 179 -25.05 3.69 16.83
N ASP A 180 -25.16 2.79 15.85
CA ASP A 180 -25.61 1.41 16.04
C ASP A 180 -24.39 0.58 16.47
N PHE A 181 -24.02 0.72 17.74
CA PHE A 181 -22.77 0.16 18.27
C PHE A 181 -22.77 -1.38 18.28
N ASP A 182 -23.93 -2.01 18.47
CA ASP A 182 -24.06 -3.47 18.45
C ASP A 182 -23.64 -4.04 17.09
N LYS A 183 -24.22 -3.49 16.01
CA LYS A 183 -23.87 -3.94 14.65
C LYS A 183 -22.46 -3.51 14.25
N ALA A 184 -21.98 -2.37 14.76
CA ALA A 184 -20.60 -1.97 14.53
C ALA A 184 -19.60 -2.95 15.15
N ILE A 185 -19.89 -3.47 16.35
CA ILE A 185 -19.10 -4.50 17.03
C ILE A 185 -19.15 -5.81 16.22
N GLU A 186 -20.34 -6.26 15.84
CA GLU A 186 -20.53 -7.48 15.04
C GLU A 186 -19.70 -7.45 13.75
N SER A 187 -19.90 -6.42 12.91
CA SER A 187 -19.18 -6.30 11.64
C SER A 187 -17.67 -6.12 11.82
N SER A 188 -17.22 -5.41 12.87
CA SER A 188 -15.79 -5.27 13.18
C SER A 188 -15.17 -6.62 13.55
N ASN A 189 -15.87 -7.44 14.34
CA ASN A 189 -15.39 -8.76 14.73
C ASN A 189 -15.33 -9.73 13.56
N ILE A 190 -16.30 -9.69 12.64
CA ILE A 190 -16.27 -10.50 11.41
C ILE A 190 -15.03 -10.12 10.59
N PHE A 191 -14.81 -8.83 10.34
CA PHE A 191 -13.64 -8.35 9.59
C PHE A 191 -12.31 -8.74 10.27
N LEU A 192 -12.19 -8.51 11.58
CA LEU A 192 -10.96 -8.83 12.31
C LEU A 192 -10.69 -10.33 12.40
N SER A 193 -11.73 -11.17 12.43
CA SER A 193 -11.57 -12.63 12.41
C SER A 193 -11.06 -13.12 11.05
N ALA A 194 -11.58 -12.56 9.95
CA ALA A 194 -11.05 -12.82 8.61
C ALA A 194 -9.57 -12.39 8.50
N CYS A 195 -9.21 -11.27 9.13
CA CYS A 195 -7.83 -10.82 9.22
C CYS A 195 -6.90 -11.76 9.98
N ASP A 196 -7.37 -12.39 11.05
CA ASP A 196 -6.60 -13.38 11.81
C ASP A 196 -6.36 -14.67 10.99
N ASN A 197 -7.17 -14.92 9.94
CA ASN A 197 -7.09 -16.07 9.03
C ASN A 197 -6.40 -15.78 7.70
N GLY A 198 -5.73 -14.63 7.55
CA GLY A 198 -4.94 -14.31 6.35
C GLY A 198 -5.70 -13.57 5.24
N GLY A 199 -6.82 -12.90 5.57
CA GLY A 199 -7.59 -12.09 4.63
C GLY A 199 -6.77 -11.06 3.84
N TRP A 200 -7.13 -10.82 2.57
CA TRP A 200 -6.30 -10.03 1.64
C TRP A 200 -6.19 -8.56 2.05
N HIS A 201 -7.31 -7.95 2.48
CA HIS A 201 -7.38 -6.57 2.97
C HIS A 201 -6.67 -6.37 4.31
N CYS A 202 -6.22 -7.47 4.92
CA CYS A 202 -5.56 -7.53 6.21
C CYS A 202 -4.02 -7.61 6.08
N SER A 203 -3.50 -7.60 4.85
CA SER A 203 -2.07 -7.39 4.58
C SER A 203 -1.63 -5.95 4.93
N ASP A 204 -2.57 -5.00 4.98
CA ASP A 204 -2.36 -3.63 5.46
C ASP A 204 -2.95 -3.45 6.87
N ASP A 205 -2.07 -3.21 7.85
CA ASP A 205 -2.45 -2.96 9.25
C ASP A 205 -3.32 -1.70 9.42
N LYS A 206 -3.41 -0.82 8.41
CA LYS A 206 -4.29 0.35 8.40
C LYS A 206 -5.75 -0.02 8.65
N TYR A 207 -6.30 -0.96 7.87
CA TYR A 207 -7.72 -1.32 7.98
C TYR A 207 -8.01 -2.06 9.28
N LYS A 208 -7.09 -2.93 9.73
CA LYS A 208 -7.15 -3.56 11.06
C LYS A 208 -7.20 -2.52 12.17
N LEU A 209 -6.31 -1.53 12.14
CA LEU A 209 -6.26 -0.49 13.17
C LEU A 209 -7.52 0.37 13.17
N MET A 210 -8.06 0.71 12.00
CA MET A 210 -9.33 1.43 11.90
C MET A 210 -10.50 0.62 12.48
N ALA A 211 -10.58 -0.68 12.16
CA ALA A 211 -11.59 -1.57 12.73
C ALA A 211 -11.43 -1.71 14.26
N ILE A 212 -10.19 -1.83 14.75
CA ILE A 212 -9.92 -1.87 16.20
C ILE A 212 -10.34 -0.54 16.86
N ALA A 213 -10.11 0.61 16.23
CA ALA A 213 -10.52 1.90 16.78
C ALA A 213 -12.05 2.06 16.85
N ILE A 214 -12.77 1.58 15.84
CA ILE A 214 -14.25 1.49 15.85
C ILE A 214 -14.69 0.57 16.98
N LEU A 215 -14.14 -0.64 17.04
CA LEU A 215 -14.46 -1.63 18.06
C LEU A 215 -14.20 -1.11 19.48
N ALA A 216 -13.06 -0.43 19.68
CA ALA A 216 -12.67 0.16 20.96
C ALA A 216 -13.69 1.21 21.43
N GLU A 217 -14.06 2.13 20.55
CA GLU A 217 -15.03 3.17 20.89
C GLU A 217 -16.43 2.58 21.10
N SER A 218 -16.86 1.64 20.26
CA SER A 218 -18.16 0.97 20.42
C SER A 218 -18.27 0.27 21.77
N TYR A 219 -17.27 -0.53 22.18
CA TYR A 219 -17.26 -1.13 23.51
C TYR A 219 -17.25 -0.10 24.63
N PHE A 220 -16.48 0.98 24.49
CA PHE A 220 -16.48 2.07 25.48
C PHE A 220 -17.87 2.72 25.61
N LYS A 221 -18.58 2.95 24.50
CA LYS A 221 -19.92 3.55 24.47
C LYS A 221 -21.00 2.66 25.09
N GLN A 222 -20.77 1.35 25.09
CA GLN A 222 -21.65 0.37 25.72
C GLN A 222 -21.20 -0.06 27.12
N GLU A 223 -20.14 0.56 27.65
CA GLU A 223 -19.56 0.23 28.96
C GLU A 223 -19.07 -1.24 29.06
N GLU A 224 -18.73 -1.87 27.93
CA GLU A 224 -18.21 -3.23 27.87
C GLU A 224 -16.70 -3.30 28.18
N ASN A 225 -16.33 -2.89 29.39
CA ASN A 225 -14.92 -2.72 29.79
C ASN A 225 -14.07 -3.98 29.61
N THR A 226 -14.61 -5.17 29.93
CA THR A 226 -13.89 -6.44 29.76
C THR A 226 -13.56 -6.73 28.29
N ASN A 227 -14.54 -6.50 27.40
CA ASN A 227 -14.37 -6.71 25.96
C ASN A 227 -13.39 -5.67 25.38
N LEU A 228 -13.49 -4.41 25.83
CA LEU A 228 -12.54 -3.38 25.47
C LEU A 228 -11.11 -3.73 25.91
N ILE A 229 -10.90 -4.22 27.13
CA ILE A 229 -9.55 -4.65 27.57
C ILE A 229 -9.03 -5.82 26.71
N SER A 230 -9.92 -6.71 26.26
CA SER A 230 -9.55 -7.87 25.44
C SER A 230 -8.96 -7.51 24.06
N ILE A 231 -9.18 -6.28 23.56
CA ILE A 231 -8.63 -5.83 22.27
C ILE A 231 -7.17 -5.37 22.37
N ALA A 232 -6.65 -5.09 23.57
CA ALA A 232 -5.28 -4.57 23.74
C ALA A 232 -4.17 -5.44 23.10
N PRO A 233 -4.22 -6.79 23.18
CA PRO A 233 -3.29 -7.65 22.46
C PRO A 233 -3.35 -7.51 20.92
N LYS A 234 -4.53 -7.23 20.35
CA LYS A 234 -4.69 -7.05 18.89
C LYS A 234 -3.92 -5.81 18.39
N ILE A 235 -3.91 -4.72 19.15
CA ILE A 235 -3.10 -3.52 18.84
C ILE A 235 -1.60 -3.83 18.91
N LYS A 236 -1.16 -4.57 19.95
CA LYS A 236 0.26 -4.92 20.14
C LYS A 236 0.80 -5.85 19.03
N LYS A 237 -0.07 -6.65 18.41
CA LYS A 237 0.30 -7.57 17.32
C LYS A 237 0.43 -6.89 15.96
N LEU A 238 0.02 -5.62 15.81
CA LEU A 238 0.22 -4.89 14.55
C LEU A 238 1.74 -4.73 14.30
N THR A 239 2.20 -5.21 13.16
CA THR A 239 3.63 -5.40 12.85
C THR A 239 4.24 -4.21 12.10
N TYR A 240 3.41 -3.33 11.54
CA TYR A 240 3.86 -2.16 10.79
C TYR A 240 3.90 -0.87 11.60
N ARG A 241 4.61 0.13 11.03
CA ARG A 241 4.77 1.52 11.48
C ARG A 241 3.44 2.18 11.87
N GLN A 242 2.99 1.96 13.10
CA GLN A 242 1.82 2.61 13.71
C GLN A 242 1.99 4.15 13.72
N ASP A 243 3.22 4.63 13.59
CA ASP A 243 3.63 6.03 13.51
C ASP A 243 3.37 6.69 12.14
N ARG A 244 2.90 5.95 11.13
CA ARG A 244 2.50 6.54 9.84
C ARG A 244 1.43 7.62 10.03
N PRO A 245 1.57 8.81 9.39
CA PRO A 245 0.64 9.92 9.59
C PRO A 245 -0.84 9.57 9.43
N GLU A 246 -1.17 8.70 8.46
CA GLU A 246 -2.54 8.26 8.16
C GLU A 246 -3.16 7.36 9.23
N ASN A 247 -2.35 6.71 10.07
CA ASN A 247 -2.79 5.75 11.08
C ASN A 247 -2.88 6.37 12.49
N LYS A 248 -2.20 7.50 12.70
CA LYS A 248 -2.09 8.21 13.97
C LYS A 248 -3.45 8.46 14.65
N GLY A 249 -4.44 8.92 13.88
CA GLY A 249 -5.78 9.19 14.43
C GLY A 249 -6.46 7.94 15.01
N ALA A 250 -6.47 6.84 14.25
CA ALA A 250 -7.06 5.58 14.71
C ALA A 250 -6.29 4.97 15.90
N LEU A 251 -4.95 5.06 15.87
CA LEU A 251 -4.11 4.64 16.98
C LEU A 251 -4.40 5.43 18.25
N ALA A 252 -4.54 6.75 18.13
CA ALA A 252 -4.86 7.61 19.25
C ALA A 252 -6.22 7.27 19.85
N GLN A 253 -7.23 7.09 19.00
CA GLN A 253 -8.59 6.75 19.44
C GLN A 253 -8.62 5.42 20.20
N ALA A 254 -8.07 4.36 19.62
CA ALA A 254 -8.07 3.03 20.24
C ALA A 254 -7.34 3.04 21.59
N ASN A 255 -6.17 3.68 21.66
CA ASN A 255 -5.39 3.76 22.90
C ASN A 255 -6.01 4.72 23.92
N MET A 256 -6.72 5.77 23.51
CA MET A 256 -7.40 6.66 24.44
C MET A 256 -8.49 5.89 25.20
N TYR A 257 -9.35 5.16 24.50
CA TYR A 257 -10.42 4.39 25.15
C TYR A 257 -9.88 3.26 26.02
N LEU A 258 -8.87 2.52 25.55
CA LEU A 258 -8.17 1.54 26.39
C LEU A 258 -7.58 2.16 27.66
N GLY A 259 -6.90 3.31 27.51
CA GLY A 259 -6.29 4.04 28.62
C GLY A 259 -7.32 4.42 29.67
N LEU A 260 -8.41 5.06 29.25
CA LEU A 260 -9.51 5.45 30.15
C LEU A 260 -10.12 4.24 30.86
N THR A 261 -10.40 3.15 30.15
CA THR A 261 -10.97 1.94 30.73
C THR A 261 -10.02 1.29 31.74
N TYR A 262 -8.72 1.20 31.45
CA TYR A 262 -7.77 0.70 32.44
C TYR A 262 -7.72 1.55 33.71
N LEU A 263 -7.86 2.88 33.60
CA LEU A 263 -7.94 3.75 34.78
C LEU A 263 -9.20 3.49 35.60
N PHE A 264 -10.35 3.32 34.95
CA PHE A 264 -11.62 3.03 35.62
C PHE A 264 -11.60 1.67 36.33
N GLU A 265 -10.88 0.69 35.77
CA GLU A 265 -10.65 -0.63 36.38
C GLU A 265 -9.49 -0.64 37.40
N GLY A 266 -8.95 0.52 37.79
CA GLY A 266 -7.87 0.65 38.78
C GLY A 266 -6.50 0.17 38.31
N GLN A 267 -6.32 -0.14 37.02
CA GLN A 267 -5.05 -0.53 36.42
C GLN A 267 -4.24 0.71 35.99
N THR A 268 -3.89 1.56 36.96
CA THR A 268 -3.32 2.90 36.75
C THR A 268 -2.14 2.93 35.78
N ILE A 269 -1.14 2.06 35.96
CA ILE A 269 0.07 2.04 35.11
C ILE A 269 -0.29 1.76 33.64
N ARG A 270 -1.13 0.75 33.40
CA ARG A 270 -1.58 0.40 32.04
C ARG A 270 -2.42 1.53 31.43
N GLY A 271 -3.25 2.18 32.24
CA GLY A 271 -4.03 3.34 31.81
C GLY A 271 -3.13 4.48 31.34
N VAL A 272 -2.12 4.85 32.14
CA VAL A 272 -1.14 5.88 31.79
C VAL A 272 -0.35 5.51 30.53
N GLU A 273 0.11 4.26 30.41
CA GLU A 273 0.84 3.79 29.22
C GLU A 273 0.03 4.01 27.93
N HIS A 274 -1.21 3.56 27.91
CA HIS A 274 -2.09 3.71 26.75
C HIS A 274 -2.45 5.17 26.47
N LEU A 275 -2.73 5.98 27.50
CA LEU A 275 -2.97 7.41 27.33
C LEU A 275 -1.75 8.15 26.76
N MET A 276 -0.54 7.77 27.17
CA MET A 276 0.70 8.35 26.63
C MET A 276 0.91 7.98 25.16
N ILE A 277 0.58 6.75 24.76
CA ILE A 277 0.58 6.35 23.35
C ILE A 277 -0.44 7.19 22.57
N ALA A 278 -1.65 7.34 23.10
CA ALA A 278 -2.70 8.13 22.47
C ALA A 278 -2.29 9.60 22.27
N ARG A 279 -1.70 10.20 23.31
CA ARG A 279 -1.19 11.58 23.30
C ARG A 279 -0.16 11.81 22.22
N ARG A 280 0.81 10.89 22.07
CA ARG A 280 1.87 10.96 21.03
C ARG A 280 1.34 10.74 19.61
N SER A 281 0.15 10.15 19.50
CA SER A 281 -0.45 9.73 18.24
C SER A 281 -1.53 10.70 17.74
N THR A 282 -1.79 11.82 18.42
CA THR A 282 -2.83 12.77 18.02
C THR A 282 -2.32 14.20 17.98
N ASN A 283 -2.82 14.95 16.99
CA ASN A 283 -2.70 16.40 16.94
C ASN A 283 -4.06 17.08 17.19
N ASN A 284 -5.11 16.32 17.53
CA ASN A 284 -6.43 16.88 17.79
C ASN A 284 -6.47 17.53 19.18
N PRO A 285 -6.64 18.86 19.28
CA PRO A 285 -6.59 19.57 20.57
C PRO A 285 -7.62 19.08 21.58
N LYS A 286 -8.81 18.66 21.13
CA LYS A 286 -9.86 18.15 22.02
C LYS A 286 -9.49 16.82 22.65
N VAL A 287 -8.85 15.94 21.86
CA VAL A 287 -8.39 14.64 22.34
C VAL A 287 -7.23 14.84 23.32
N LEU A 288 -6.28 15.73 23.01
CA LEU A 288 -5.19 16.07 23.92
C LEU A 288 -5.71 16.62 25.25
N GLN A 289 -6.69 17.54 25.21
CA GLN A 289 -7.28 18.10 26.42
C GLN A 289 -7.90 17.01 27.32
N ILE A 290 -8.58 16.02 26.73
CA ILE A 290 -9.14 14.90 27.48
C ILE A 290 -8.01 14.09 28.13
N ILE A 291 -7.01 13.70 27.34
CA ILE A 291 -5.90 12.87 27.82
C ILE A 291 -5.14 13.58 28.94
N ASP A 292 -4.75 14.84 28.74
CA ASP A 292 -4.00 15.64 29.71
C ASP A 292 -4.81 15.80 31.01
N ALA A 293 -6.12 16.02 30.94
CA ALA A 293 -6.96 16.13 32.14
C ALA A 293 -6.98 14.85 33.00
N TYR A 294 -6.88 13.67 32.39
CA TYR A 294 -6.78 12.41 33.14
C TYR A 294 -5.36 12.15 33.67
N LEU A 295 -4.34 12.44 32.87
CA LEU A 295 -2.94 12.30 33.31
C LEU A 295 -2.63 13.22 34.50
N ASP A 296 -3.06 14.49 34.45
CA ASP A 296 -2.85 15.46 35.53
C ASP A 296 -3.53 15.02 36.84
N LYS A 297 -4.70 14.38 36.76
CA LYS A 297 -5.40 13.87 37.94
C LYS A 297 -4.64 12.70 38.58
N ILE A 298 -4.04 11.84 37.78
CA ILE A 298 -3.24 10.72 38.27
C ILE A 298 -1.96 11.22 38.91
N GLU A 299 -1.26 12.16 38.27
CA GLU A 299 -0.03 12.75 38.82
C GLU A 299 -0.24 13.40 40.19
N LYS A 300 -1.43 13.98 40.42
CA LYS A 300 -1.80 14.55 41.73
C LYS A 300 -2.25 13.53 42.77
N ALA A 301 -2.61 12.32 42.35
CA ALA A 301 -3.12 11.25 43.21
C ALA A 301 -2.03 10.25 43.64
N ILE A 302 -0.85 10.32 43.02
CA ILE A 302 0.36 9.56 43.37
C ILE A 302 1.27 10.45 44.23
#